data_AF-A0A367LBA3-F1
#
_entry.id   AF-A0A367LBA3-F1
#
_cell.length_a   1.000
_cell.length_b   1.000
_cell.length_c   1.000
_cell.angle_alpha   90.00
_cell.angle_beta   90.00
_cell.angle_gamma   90.00
#
_symmetry.space_group_name_H-M   'P 1'
#
loop_
_entity.id
_entity.type
_entity.pdbx_description
1 polymer ?
#
loop_
_entity_poly.entity_id
_entity_poly.type
_entity_poly.pdbx_seq_one_letter_code
_entity_poly.pdbx_strand_id
1 'polypeptide(L)'
;MFGGGGGGHGGGGGGHDHPSQAQQRQNPSDASLYHSAYTRSSCDRYLCPDTLACVHFAHHCPCAWDANEDKFELADGKRICISKGGFKLGEAARKVELARKGLL
;
A
#
# COMPACT_ATOMS: atom_id res chain seq x y z
N MET A 1 58.99 -26.30 -38.89
CA MET A 1 59.36 -25.55 -37.67
C MET A 1 58.11 -24.84 -37.18
N PHE A 2 57.54 -25.35 -36.07
CA PHE A 2 56.72 -24.74 -35.00
C PHE A 2 55.71 -23.61 -35.33
N GLY A 3 54.48 -23.58 -34.82
CA GLY A 3 53.86 -24.33 -33.73
C GLY A 3 52.37 -23.99 -33.57
N GLY A 4 51.63 -24.91 -32.95
CA GLY A 4 50.19 -24.81 -32.72
C GLY A 4 49.81 -23.97 -31.49
N GLY A 5 48.61 -23.40 -31.51
CA GLY A 5 47.98 -22.74 -30.36
C GLY A 5 46.70 -23.47 -29.98
N GLY A 6 46.80 -24.36 -28.98
CA GLY A 6 45.67 -24.97 -28.27
C GLY A 6 45.29 -24.13 -27.05
N GLY A 7 43.99 -24.04 -26.76
CA GLY A 7 43.43 -23.20 -25.71
C GLY A 7 43.49 -23.75 -24.28
N GLY A 8 42.86 -23.00 -23.36
CA GLY A 8 42.33 -23.53 -22.10
C GLY A 8 42.77 -22.84 -20.80
N HIS A 9 41.82 -22.10 -20.20
CA HIS A 9 41.45 -21.98 -18.77
C HIS A 9 42.47 -21.67 -17.65
N GLY A 10 42.06 -20.74 -16.76
CA GLY A 10 42.48 -20.59 -15.36
C GLY A 10 42.89 -19.16 -15.04
N GLY A 11 42.38 -18.42 -14.04
CA GLY A 11 41.45 -18.67 -12.94
C GLY A 11 41.59 -17.51 -11.93
N GLY A 12 40.49 -17.07 -11.31
CA GLY A 12 40.37 -16.30 -10.05
C GLY A 12 41.06 -14.92 -9.98
N GLY A 13 40.40 -13.79 -9.67
CA GLY A 13 39.29 -13.60 -8.74
C GLY A 13 39.82 -12.94 -7.46
N GLY A 14 39.55 -11.65 -7.27
CA GLY A 14 39.92 -10.89 -6.07
C GLY A 14 39.46 -9.43 -6.17
N GLY A 15 38.21 -9.21 -6.58
CA GLY A 15 37.58 -7.89 -6.63
C GLY A 15 37.06 -7.49 -5.26
N HIS A 16 37.48 -6.31 -4.83
CA HIS A 16 36.90 -5.41 -3.83
C HIS A 16 35.51 -5.78 -3.30
N ASP A 17 35.45 -6.23 -2.05
CA ASP A 17 34.22 -6.36 -1.27
C ASP A 17 33.72 -4.97 -0.83
N HIS A 18 32.81 -4.40 -1.62
CA HIS A 18 31.87 -3.36 -1.17
C HIS A 18 30.43 -3.88 -1.35
N PRO A 19 29.76 -4.40 -0.31
CA PRO A 19 28.32 -4.51 -0.34
C PRO A 19 27.71 -3.13 -0.08
N SER A 20 27.41 -2.47 -1.19
CA SER A 20 26.16 -1.78 -1.50
C SER A 20 25.52 -0.97 -0.37
N GLN A 21 25.58 0.35 -0.53
CA GLN A 21 24.59 1.31 -0.06
C GLN A 21 23.18 0.68 -0.09
N ALA A 22 22.41 0.89 0.98
CA ALA A 22 20.97 0.72 0.98
C ALA A 22 20.37 1.67 -0.06
N GLN A 23 20.39 1.25 -1.32
CA GLN A 23 19.74 1.92 -2.42
C GLN A 23 18.26 1.93 -2.04
N GLN A 24 17.71 3.11 -1.73
CA GLN A 24 16.31 3.31 -1.39
C GLN A 24 15.47 2.60 -2.47
N ARG A 25 15.01 1.39 -2.17
CA ARG A 25 14.10 0.65 -3.04
C ARG A 25 12.82 1.47 -3.08
N GLN A 26 12.57 2.09 -4.23
CA GLN A 26 11.31 2.77 -4.48
C GLN A 26 10.17 1.76 -4.38
N ASN A 27 9.02 2.25 -3.93
CA ASN A 27 7.81 1.45 -3.91
C ASN A 27 7.48 1.00 -5.35
N PRO A 28 7.11 -0.27 -5.57
CA PRO A 28 6.73 -0.72 -6.89
C PRO A 28 5.48 0.02 -7.38
N SER A 29 5.41 0.26 -8.69
CA SER A 29 4.27 0.92 -9.35
C SER A 29 3.07 0.00 -9.56
N ASP A 30 3.09 -1.21 -9.00
CA ASP A 30 2.05 -2.22 -9.12
C ASP A 30 1.41 -2.55 -7.76
N ALA A 31 0.39 -3.42 -7.78
CA ALA A 31 -0.29 -3.86 -6.57
C ALA A 31 0.41 -5.02 -5.84
N SER A 32 1.65 -5.39 -6.22
CA SER A 32 2.31 -6.62 -5.71
C SER A 32 2.48 -6.62 -4.19
N LEU A 33 2.89 -5.49 -3.62
CA LEU A 33 3.00 -5.32 -2.16
C LEU A 33 1.66 -5.57 -1.46
N TYR A 34 0.59 -4.97 -1.99
CA TYR A 34 -0.75 -5.13 -1.46
C TYR A 34 -1.23 -6.58 -1.54
N HIS A 35 -1.13 -7.22 -2.71
CA HIS A 35 -1.53 -8.63 -2.88
C HIS A 35 -0.78 -9.54 -1.91
N SER A 36 0.52 -9.30 -1.74
CA SER A 36 1.34 -10.08 -0.83
C SER A 36 0.90 -9.89 0.62
N ALA A 37 0.54 -8.68 1.03
CA ALA A 37 0.08 -8.37 2.39
C ALA A 37 -1.33 -8.95 2.63
N TYR A 38 -2.24 -8.74 1.69
CA TYR A 38 -3.61 -9.27 1.74
C TYR A 38 -3.64 -10.79 1.86
N THR A 39 -2.83 -11.49 1.05
CA THR A 39 -2.75 -12.97 1.06
C THR A 39 -2.16 -13.52 2.36
N ARG A 40 -1.28 -12.75 3.03
CA ARG A 40 -0.70 -13.12 4.33
C ARG A 40 -1.61 -12.81 5.51
N SER A 41 -2.63 -11.98 5.32
CA SER A 41 -3.58 -11.63 6.38
C SER A 41 -4.55 -12.79 6.62
N SER A 42 -4.48 -13.40 7.81
CA SER A 42 -5.45 -14.40 8.25
C SER A 42 -6.66 -13.71 8.88
N CYS A 43 -7.82 -13.83 8.24
CA CYS A 43 -9.09 -13.32 8.75
C CYS A 43 -10.22 -14.29 8.36
N ASP A 44 -11.01 -14.70 9.34
CA ASP A 44 -12.17 -15.59 9.19
C ASP A 44 -13.47 -14.82 8.86
N ARG A 45 -13.42 -13.48 8.99
CA ARG A 45 -14.56 -12.58 8.78
C ARG A 45 -14.32 -11.68 7.57
N TYR A 46 -14.57 -10.37 7.73
CA TYR A 46 -14.36 -9.39 6.69
C TYR A 46 -12.98 -8.76 6.83
N LEU A 47 -12.12 -8.96 5.83
CA LEU A 47 -10.82 -8.31 5.74
C LEU A 47 -10.96 -6.97 5.00
N CYS A 48 -10.66 -5.88 5.69
CA CYS A 48 -10.74 -4.53 5.13
C CYS A 48 -9.68 -4.33 4.04
N PRO A 49 -10.05 -3.94 2.81
CA PRO A 49 -9.10 -3.77 1.72
C PRO A 49 -8.13 -2.59 1.94
N ASP A 50 -8.55 -1.55 2.65
CA ASP A 50 -7.72 -0.35 2.79
C ASP A 50 -6.70 -0.46 3.93
N THR A 51 -7.05 -1.21 4.98
CA THR A 51 -6.28 -1.26 6.24
C THR A 51 -5.80 -2.65 6.62
N LEU A 52 -6.26 -3.69 5.90
CA LEU A 52 -6.03 -5.10 6.23
C LEU A 52 -6.49 -5.49 7.65
N ALA A 53 -7.39 -4.71 8.25
CA ALA A 53 -8.01 -5.03 9.53
C ALA A 53 -9.06 -6.14 9.37
N CYS A 54 -9.11 -7.08 10.31
CA CYS A 54 -10.13 -8.11 10.37
C CYS A 54 -11.31 -7.64 11.22
N VAL A 55 -12.50 -7.48 10.63
CA VAL A 55 -13.70 -6.94 11.29
C VAL A 55 -14.94 -7.76 10.99
N HIS A 56 -16.04 -7.48 11.71
CA HIS A 56 -17.30 -8.20 11.54
C HIS A 56 -18.07 -7.81 10.26
N PHE A 57 -18.08 -6.52 9.90
CA PHE A 57 -18.83 -5.98 8.76
C PHE A 57 -18.03 -4.90 8.04
N ALA A 58 -18.30 -4.69 6.75
CA ALA A 58 -17.55 -3.71 5.94
C ALA A 58 -17.58 -2.27 6.51
N HIS A 59 -18.71 -1.86 7.10
CA HIS A 59 -18.81 -0.54 7.74
C HIS A 59 -17.97 -0.43 9.02
N HIS A 60 -17.54 -1.53 9.65
CA HIS A 60 -16.63 -1.48 10.82
C HIS A 60 -15.18 -1.23 10.45
N CYS A 61 -14.83 -1.21 9.15
CA CYS A 61 -13.46 -0.97 8.74
C CYS A 61 -12.95 0.40 9.21
N PRO A 62 -11.76 0.46 9.84
CA PRO A 62 -11.12 1.73 10.14
C PRO A 62 -10.68 2.44 8.86
N CYS A 63 -10.43 3.74 8.98
CA CYS A 63 -9.77 4.54 7.95
C CYS A 63 -8.26 4.34 8.03
N ALA A 64 -7.57 4.39 6.89
CA ALA A 64 -6.15 4.13 6.81
C ALA A 64 -5.31 5.23 7.49
N TRP A 65 -5.84 6.45 7.53
CA TRP A 65 -5.26 7.56 8.28
C TRP A 65 -6.26 8.11 9.30
N ASP A 66 -6.63 7.30 10.29
CA ASP A 66 -7.56 7.66 11.38
C ASP A 66 -7.31 9.03 12.06
N ALA A 67 -6.04 9.42 12.22
CA ALA A 67 -5.66 10.71 12.75
C ALA A 67 -6.08 11.88 11.84
N ASN A 68 -6.10 11.66 10.52
CA ASN A 68 -6.31 12.70 9.51
C ASN A 68 -7.60 12.54 8.71
N GLU A 69 -8.33 11.45 8.90
CA GLU A 69 -9.55 11.12 8.16
C GLU A 69 -10.74 10.96 9.11
N ASP A 70 -11.89 11.41 8.66
CA ASP A 70 -13.18 11.14 9.28
C ASP A 70 -13.88 10.01 8.53
N LYS A 71 -14.48 9.09 9.30
CA LYS A 71 -15.24 7.96 8.79
C LYS A 71 -16.73 8.33 8.70
N PHE A 72 -17.33 8.13 7.55
CA PHE A 72 -18.77 8.32 7.33
C PHE A 72 -19.42 7.07 6.77
N GLU A 73 -20.59 6.70 7.30
CA GLU A 73 -21.37 5.54 6.84
C GLU A 73 -22.46 5.98 5.86
N LEU A 74 -22.40 5.50 4.63
CA LEU A 74 -23.40 5.76 3.59
C LEU A 74 -24.62 4.87 3.80
N ALA A 75 -25.75 5.28 3.23
CA ALA A 75 -27.01 4.55 3.30
C ALA A 75 -26.91 3.09 2.82
N ASP A 76 -25.97 2.78 1.93
CA ASP A 76 -25.74 1.44 1.38
C ASP A 76 -24.94 0.50 2.30
N GLY A 77 -24.71 0.88 3.57
CA GLY A 77 -23.88 0.11 4.51
C GLY A 77 -22.39 0.10 4.17
N LYS A 78 -21.97 1.00 3.28
CA LYS A 78 -20.56 1.24 2.93
C LYS A 78 -20.01 2.39 3.78
N ARG A 79 -18.72 2.35 4.08
CA ARG A 79 -18.02 3.45 4.76
C ARG A 79 -17.09 4.17 3.80
N ILE A 80 -17.03 5.49 3.91
CA ILE A 80 -16.02 6.32 3.25
C ILE A 80 -15.12 6.98 4.28
N CYS A 81 -13.87 7.17 3.91
CA CYS A 81 -12.86 7.90 4.67
C CYS A 81 -12.57 9.18 3.92
N ILE A 82 -12.75 10.31 4.58
CA ILE A 82 -12.51 11.62 3.98
C ILE A 82 -11.52 12.36 4.85
N SER A 83 -10.52 12.95 4.21
CA SER A 83 -9.56 13.82 4.89
C SER A 83 -10.28 14.92 5.67
N LYS A 84 -9.90 15.09 6.93
CA LYS A 84 -10.27 16.23 7.78
C LYS A 84 -9.82 17.55 7.18
N GLY A 85 -8.88 17.51 6.22
CA GLY A 85 -8.33 18.64 5.49
C GLY A 85 -9.34 19.32 4.56
N GLY A 86 -10.22 20.14 5.14
CA GLY A 86 -10.92 21.23 4.47
C GLY A 86 -10.30 22.60 4.85
N PHE A 87 -10.82 23.69 4.28
CA PHE A 87 -10.41 25.06 4.65
C PHE A 87 -10.76 25.37 6.12
N LYS A 88 -11.74 24.65 6.70
CA LYS A 88 -12.11 24.69 8.12
C LYS A 88 -12.44 23.31 8.69
N LEU A 89 -12.23 23.14 10.00
CA LEU A 89 -12.65 21.95 10.75
C LEU A 89 -14.16 21.69 10.54
N GLY A 90 -14.54 20.46 10.23
CA GLY A 90 -15.95 20.06 10.03
C GLY A 90 -16.55 20.40 8.65
N GLU A 91 -15.80 21.04 7.75
CA GLU A 91 -16.27 21.33 6.38
C GLU A 91 -16.50 20.05 5.57
N ALA A 92 -15.63 19.05 5.75
CA ALA A 92 -15.76 17.74 5.12
C ALA A 92 -17.10 17.08 5.50
N ALA A 93 -17.43 17.03 6.80
CA ALA A 93 -18.71 16.50 7.28
C ALA A 93 -19.91 17.25 6.67
N ARG A 94 -19.83 18.59 6.58
CA ARG A 94 -20.89 19.39 5.95
C ARG A 94 -21.05 19.06 4.46
N LYS A 95 -19.95 18.91 3.72
CA LYS A 95 -19.99 18.54 2.29
C LYS A 95 -20.57 17.14 2.09
N VAL A 96 -20.23 16.18 2.95
CA VAL A 96 -20.83 14.83 2.92
C VAL A 96 -22.33 14.90 3.13
N GLU A 97 -22.79 15.70 4.09
CA GLU A 97 -24.20 15.85 4.39
C GLU A 97 -24.97 16.54 3.24
N LEU A 98 -24.38 17.55 2.61
CA LEU A 98 -24.93 18.18 1.40
C LEU A 98 -24.97 17.20 0.22
N ALA A 99 -23.94 16.38 0.03
CA ALA A 99 -23.88 15.36 -1.01
C ALA A 99 -25.01 14.34 -0.86
N ARG A 100 -25.26 13.87 0.36
CA ARG A 100 -26.38 12.95 0.66
C ARG A 100 -27.74 13.54 0.32
N LYS A 101 -27.89 14.86 0.48
CA LYS A 101 -29.12 15.59 0.16
C LYS A 101 -29.23 16.00 -1.30
N GLY A 102 -28.19 15.76 -2.11
CA GLY A 102 -28.13 16.20 -3.52
C GLY A 102 -27.99 17.71 -3.68
N LEU A 103 -27.40 18.41 -2.70
CA LEU A 103 -27.30 19.87 -2.60
C LEU A 103 -25.86 20.39 -2.74
N LEU A 104 -25.02 19.70 -3.53
CA LEU A 104 -23.65 20.13 -3.84
C LEU A 104 -23.58 21.06 -5.04
#